data_AF-A0A0S9KNG9-F1
#
_entry.id   AF-A0A0S9KNG9-F1
#
_cell.length_a   1.000
_cell.length_b   1.000
_cell.length_c   1.000
_cell.angle_alpha   90.00
_cell.angle_beta   90.00
_cell.angle_gamma   90.00
#
_symmetry.space_group_name_H-M   'P 1'
#
loop_
_entity.id
_entity.type
_entity.pdbx_description
1 polymer ?
#
loop_
_entity_poly.entity_id
_entity_poly.type
_entity_poly.pdbx_seq_one_letter_code
_entity_poly.pdbx_strand_id
1 'polypeptide(L)' 'MPTEGFAVSDDNTPDHHIPSADEPSFPELEADETIPPRPEEEIADVLRAEPDLEDHSRHPDA' A
#
# COMPACT_ATOMS: atom_id res chain seq x y z
N MET A 1 13.13 -35.08 -11.69
CA MET A 1 11.71 -35.03 -11.31
C MET A 1 11.11 -33.78 -11.95
N PRO A 2 10.12 -33.84 -12.84
CA PRO A 2 9.34 -32.67 -13.18
C PRO A 2 8.24 -32.51 -12.11
N THR A 3 8.21 -31.38 -11.42
CA THR A 3 7.05 -31.00 -10.60
C THR A 3 6.00 -30.41 -11.53
N GLU A 4 4.88 -31.10 -11.69
CA GLU A 4 3.65 -30.58 -12.31
C GLU A 4 3.38 -29.16 -11.83
N GLY A 5 3.23 -28.23 -12.77
CA GLY A 5 2.73 -26.88 -12.49
C GLY A 5 1.31 -26.97 -11.96
N PHE A 6 1.06 -26.33 -10.82
CA PHE A 6 -0.29 -26.13 -10.31
C PHE A 6 -1.08 -25.35 -11.36
N ALA A 7 -2.05 -25.99 -12.02
CA ALA A 7 -3.03 -25.29 -12.83
C ALA A 7 -3.92 -24.50 -11.85
N VAL A 8 -3.71 -23.18 -11.79
CA VAL A 8 -4.66 -22.27 -11.15
C VAL A 8 -5.89 -22.26 -12.04
N SER A 9 -6.95 -22.94 -11.60
CA SER A 9 -8.27 -22.83 -12.22
C SER A 9 -8.76 -21.39 -12.04
N ASP A 10 -8.97 -20.70 -13.16
CA ASP A 10 -9.43 -19.31 -13.26
C ASP A 10 -10.95 -19.18 -12.97
N ASP A 11 -11.43 -19.85 -11.92
CA ASP A 11 -12.85 -19.89 -11.52
C ASP A 11 -13.21 -18.72 -10.58
N ASN A 12 -12.66 -17.54 -10.87
CA ASN A 12 -13.01 -16.29 -10.21
C ASN A 12 -13.21 -15.19 -11.25
N THR A 13 -14.13 -15.41 -12.20
CA THR A 13 -14.65 -14.30 -13.00
C THR A 13 -15.89 -13.78 -12.28
N PRO A 14 -15.78 -12.75 -11.40
CA PRO A 14 -16.96 -11.96 -11.09
C PRO A 14 -17.52 -11.46 -12.42
N ASP A 15 -18.85 -11.46 -12.57
CA ASP A 15 -19.55 -11.00 -13.78
C ASP A 15 -18.78 -9.86 -14.45
N HIS A 16 -18.38 -10.04 -15.72
CA HIS A 16 -17.49 -9.14 -16.46
C HIS A 16 -18.17 -7.77 -16.67
N HIS A 17 -18.19 -6.94 -15.63
CA HIS A 17 -18.79 -5.63 -15.62
C HIS A 17 -17.79 -4.62 -16.17
N ILE A 18 -18.12 -4.05 -17.33
CA ILE A 18 -17.35 -2.95 -17.90
C ILE A 18 -17.97 -1.66 -17.37
N PRO A 19 -17.23 -0.87 -16.56
CA PRO A 19 -17.75 0.38 -16.02
C PRO A 19 -18.08 1.36 -17.13
N SER A 20 -19.14 2.16 -16.91
CA SER A 20 -19.49 3.26 -17.83
C SER A 20 -18.44 4.38 -17.76
N ALA A 21 -18.43 5.29 -18.74
CA ALA A 21 -17.45 6.38 -18.78
C ALA A 21 -17.46 7.30 -17.54
N ASP A 22 -18.61 7.39 -16.86
CA ASP A 22 -18.81 8.18 -15.64
C ASP A 22 -18.62 7.35 -14.35
N GLU A 23 -18.35 6.04 -14.46
CA GLU A 23 -18.17 5.14 -13.34
C GLU A 23 -16.68 4.93 -13.05
N PRO A 24 -16.25 4.89 -11.77
CA PRO A 24 -14.86 4.64 -11.47
C PRO A 24 -14.43 3.26 -11.98
N SER A 25 -13.28 3.22 -12.67
CA SER A 25 -12.68 2.00 -13.21
C SER A 25 -12.37 0.95 -12.14
N PHE A 26 -12.31 1.36 -10.88
CA PHE A 26 -12.04 0.53 -9.72
C PHE A 26 -13.08 0.84 -8.65
N PRO A 27 -13.68 -0.18 -8.01
CA PRO A 27 -14.52 0.05 -6.84
C PRO A 27 -13.75 0.83 -5.77
N GLU A 28 -14.42 1.78 -5.12
CA GLU A 28 -13.83 2.48 -3.97
C GLU A 28 -13.55 1.48 -2.84
N LEU A 29 -12.37 1.56 -2.23
CA LEU A 29 -12.00 0.72 -1.09
C LEU A 29 -12.53 1.36 0.20
N GLU A 30 -13.29 0.60 0.98
CA GLU A 30 -13.69 0.99 2.33
C GLU A 30 -12.46 1.09 3.25
N ALA A 31 -12.52 1.96 4.25
CA ALA A 31 -11.50 1.99 5.30
C ALA A 31 -11.58 0.69 6.13
N ASP A 32 -10.44 0.10 6.46
CA ASP A 32 -10.41 -1.11 7.29
C ASP A 32 -10.74 -0.75 8.74
N GLU A 33 -12.00 -0.99 9.13
CA GLU A 33 -12.52 -0.75 10.48
C GLU A 33 -11.88 -1.66 11.56
N THR A 34 -11.19 -2.73 11.16
CA THR A 34 -10.56 -3.68 12.09
C THR A 34 -9.16 -3.25 12.49
N ILE A 35 -8.57 -2.28 11.78
CA ILE A 35 -7.31 -1.68 12.16
C ILE A 35 -7.62 -0.62 13.22
N PRO A 36 -7.24 -0.82 14.49
CA PRO A 36 -7.42 0.19 15.50
C PRO A 36 -6.65 1.46 15.10
N PRO A 37 -7.16 2.66 15.46
CA PRO A 37 -6.37 3.87 15.29
C PRO A 37 -5.02 3.69 15.98
N ARG A 38 -3.95 4.15 15.33
CA ARG A 38 -2.58 4.08 15.84
C ARG A 38 -2.15 5.48 16.29
N PRO A 39 -2.71 6.02 17.39
CA PRO A 39 -2.49 7.41 17.77
C PRO A 39 -1.00 7.72 18.01
N GLU A 40 -0.22 6.76 18.51
CA GLU A 40 1.23 6.92 18.69
C GLU A 40 1.97 7.02 17.35
N GLU A 41 1.52 6.27 16.34
CA GLU A 41 2.13 6.30 15.01
C GLU A 41 1.82 7.61 14.28
N GLU A 42 0.57 8.07 14.33
CA GLU A 42 0.19 9.37 13.77
C GLU A 42 1.00 10.51 14.36
N ILE A 43 1.22 10.50 15.69
CA ILE A 43 2.08 11.50 16.36
C ILE A 43 3.54 11.34 15.92
N ALA A 44 4.06 10.12 15.85
CA ALA A 44 5.44 9.86 15.44
C ALA A 44 5.71 10.25 13.98
N ASP A 45 4.72 10.12 13.10
CA ASP A 45 4.79 10.56 11.71
C ASP A 45 4.81 12.09 11.63
N VAL A 46 3.95 12.79 12.37
CA VAL A 46 3.96 14.26 12.45
C VAL A 46 5.30 14.78 12.97
N LEU A 47 5.87 14.15 14.02
CA LEU A 47 7.16 14.53 14.57
C LEU A 47 8.34 14.27 13.63
N ARG A 48 8.20 13.35 12.67
CA ARG A 48 9.20 13.03 11.64
C ARG A 48 8.92 13.68 10.28
N ALA A 49 7.82 14.43 10.14
CA ALA A 49 7.38 14.99 8.87
C ALA A 49 8.34 16.06 8.33
N GLU A 50 9.09 16.72 9.21
CA GLU A 50 10.12 17.67 8.81
C GLU A 50 11.41 16.92 8.45
N PRO A 51 11.88 17.01 7.19
CA PRO A 51 13.16 16.43 6.80
C PRO A 51 14.28 17.15 7.54
N ASP A 52 15.27 16.40 8.02
CA ASP A 52 16.50 16.98 8.54
C ASP A 52 17.27 17.66 7.40
N LEU A 53 17.35 18.99 7.46
CA LEU A 53 18.04 19.82 6.46
C LEU A 53 19.50 20.11 6.83
N GLU A 54 19.97 19.60 7.97
CA GLU A 54 21.34 19.83 8.41
C GLU A 54 22.34 19.11 7.48
N ASP A 55 23.44 19.80 7.15
CA ASP A 55 24.47 19.28 6.25
C ASP A 55 25.39 18.30 6.99
N HIS A 56 25.03 17.02 6.93
CA HIS A 56 25.81 15.92 7.51
C HIS A 56 26.94 15.42 6.63
N SER A 57 27.32 16.16 5.57
CA SER A 57 28.39 15.74 4.66
C SER A 57 29.79 15.69 5.30
N ARG A 58 29.97 16.37 6.45
CA ARG A 58 31.23 16.33 7.19
C ARG A 58 31.30 15.10 8.08
N HIS A 59 31.89 14.04 7.54
CA HIS A 59 32.48 13.00 8.37
C HIS A 59 33.71 13.58 9.09
N PRO A 60 33.86 13.42 10.42
CA PRO A 60 35.13 13.72 11.07
C PRO A 60 36.18 12.77 10.49
N ASP A 61 37.21 13.32 9.85
CA ASP A 61 38.35 12.56 9.33
C ASP A 61 38.98 11.76 10.48
N ALA A 62 39.13 10.45 10.25
CA ALA A 62 39.74 9.48 11.17
C ALA A 62 41.27 9.46 11.06
#